data_AF-A0A656GIE9-F1
#
_entry.id   AF-A0A656GIE9-F1
#
_cell.length_a   1.000
_cell.length_b   1.000
_cell.length_c   1.000
_cell.angle_alpha   90.00
_cell.angle_beta   90.00
_cell.angle_gamma   90.00
#
_symmetry.space_group_name_H-M   'P 1'
#
loop_
_entity.id
_entity.type
_entity.pdbx_description
1 polymer ?
#
loop_
_entity_poly.entity_id
_entity_poly.type
_entity_poly.pdbx_seq_one_letter_code
_entity_poly.pdbx_strand_id
1 'polypeptide(L)'
;RQLEERLKTLTRANKIDELQGLLNNEMLNNSDQMNVVLSKLVEFNTAQLNQVKKDASSEYDSAFNLVVGLLIAATLLTIVFAWMLIKSITTPIATALHAAETIAQGNLTRPIRIDGTDEAGRLLLAMKTMQDKLRDTLQGISGSATQLASAAEELNAVTDESARGLVQQNNEIEQAATAVNEMTSAVEEVARNAVSTSQASRNAATSAGDGRDLVQETVSAIERMSGDVKGTAELIINLASESRDIGKVLDVIR
;
A
#
# COMPACT_ATOMS: atom_id res chain seq x y z
N ARG A 1 114.22 -29.52 51.47
CA ARG A 1 114.99 -30.33 52.44
C ARG A 1 116.38 -30.74 51.92
N GLN A 2 116.55 -31.24 50.70
CA GLN A 2 117.89 -31.53 50.13
C GLN A 2 118.74 -30.27 49.84
N LEU A 3 118.12 -29.17 49.43
CA LEU A 3 118.82 -27.89 49.17
C LEU A 3 119.42 -27.28 50.44
N GLU A 4 118.67 -27.34 51.53
CA GLU A 4 119.06 -26.77 52.82
C GLU A 4 120.29 -27.47 53.41
N GLU A 5 120.39 -28.80 53.24
CA GLU A 5 121.58 -29.59 53.57
C GLU A 5 122.79 -29.20 52.69
N ARG A 6 122.58 -29.06 51.37
CA ARG A 6 123.65 -28.65 50.42
C ARG A 6 124.18 -27.25 50.73
N LEU A 7 123.30 -26.31 51.02
CA LEU A 7 123.66 -24.95 51.45
C LEU A 7 124.47 -24.99 52.75
N LYS A 8 124.03 -25.73 53.77
CA LYS A 8 124.76 -25.87 55.05
C LYS A 8 126.16 -26.47 54.86
N THR A 9 126.33 -27.48 54.00
CA THR A 9 127.67 -28.04 53.68
C THR A 9 128.56 -27.06 52.93
N LEU A 10 128.04 -26.32 51.95
CA LEU A 10 128.81 -25.34 51.18
C LEU A 10 129.19 -24.11 52.01
N THR A 11 128.32 -23.69 52.93
CA THR A 11 128.62 -22.64 53.93
C THR A 11 129.68 -23.09 54.93
N ARG A 12 129.63 -24.34 55.43
CA ARG A 12 130.65 -24.90 56.33
C ARG A 12 132.01 -25.10 55.64
N ALA A 13 132.04 -25.28 54.32
CA ALA A 13 133.25 -25.46 53.52
C ALA A 13 133.87 -24.15 52.99
N ASN A 14 133.31 -22.98 53.33
CA ASN A 14 133.75 -21.64 52.89
C ASN A 14 133.85 -21.44 51.36
N LYS A 15 133.07 -22.21 50.59
CA LYS A 15 133.05 -22.15 49.12
C LYS A 15 131.98 -21.18 48.62
N ILE A 16 132.27 -19.89 48.72
CA ILE A 16 131.31 -18.81 48.43
C ILE A 16 130.86 -18.79 46.96
N ASP A 17 131.75 -19.05 46.01
CA ASP A 17 131.40 -19.04 44.57
C ASP A 17 130.45 -20.19 44.19
N GLU A 18 130.67 -21.40 44.73
CA GLU A 18 129.77 -22.54 44.53
C GLU A 18 128.41 -22.33 45.23
N LEU A 19 128.41 -21.65 46.39
CA LEU A 19 127.19 -21.30 47.11
C LEU A 19 126.36 -20.25 46.36
N GLN A 20 127.00 -19.19 45.83
CA GLN A 20 126.35 -18.18 45.00
C GLN A 20 125.83 -18.77 43.69
N GLY A 21 126.59 -19.66 43.03
CA GLY A 21 126.15 -20.37 41.83
C GLY A 21 124.95 -21.28 42.09
N LEU A 22 124.94 -22.03 43.20
CA LEU A 22 123.81 -22.87 43.61
C LEU A 22 122.57 -22.03 43.93
N LEU A 23 122.72 -20.93 44.70
CA LEU A 23 121.63 -20.01 45.03
C LEU A 23 121.07 -19.32 43.79
N ASN A 24 121.92 -18.82 42.89
CA ASN A 24 121.46 -18.21 41.65
C ASN A 24 120.75 -19.22 40.75
N ASN A 25 121.27 -20.44 40.62
CA ASN A 25 120.65 -21.46 39.77
C ASN A 25 119.29 -21.91 40.34
N GLU A 26 119.17 -22.10 41.66
CA GLU A 26 117.89 -22.37 42.32
C GLU A 26 116.92 -21.18 42.26
N MET A 27 117.39 -19.94 42.45
CA MET A 27 116.54 -18.76 42.29
C MET A 27 116.08 -18.57 40.86
N LEU A 28 116.93 -18.81 39.86
CA LEU A 28 116.56 -18.77 38.45
C LEU A 28 115.54 -19.87 38.13
N ASN A 29 115.78 -21.11 38.56
CA ASN A 29 114.85 -22.23 38.37
C ASN A 29 113.50 -21.98 39.07
N ASN A 30 113.52 -21.46 40.30
CA ASN A 30 112.29 -21.13 41.03
C ASN A 30 111.56 -19.93 40.41
N SER A 31 112.29 -18.96 39.85
CA SER A 31 111.71 -17.85 39.07
C SER A 31 111.10 -18.36 37.76
N ASP A 32 111.75 -19.32 37.08
CA ASP A 32 111.22 -19.96 35.88
C ASP A 32 109.96 -20.77 36.19
N GLN A 33 109.95 -21.54 37.29
CA GLN A 33 108.75 -22.25 37.75
C GLN A 33 107.62 -21.28 38.13
N MET A 34 107.92 -20.18 38.83
CA MET A 34 106.96 -19.14 39.15
C MET A 34 106.39 -18.50 37.87
N ASN A 35 107.24 -18.17 36.90
CA ASN A 35 106.83 -17.64 35.61
C ASN A 35 105.92 -18.62 34.85
N VAL A 36 106.25 -19.93 34.85
CA VAL A 36 105.39 -20.96 34.24
C VAL A 36 104.02 -21.03 34.93
N VAL A 37 103.96 -20.95 36.26
CA VAL A 37 102.69 -20.97 37.01
C VAL A 37 101.89 -19.68 36.76
N LEU A 38 102.54 -18.52 36.76
CA LEU A 38 101.91 -17.24 36.43
C LEU A 38 101.39 -17.23 34.98
N SER A 39 102.15 -17.73 34.02
CA SER A 39 101.71 -17.90 32.63
C SER A 39 100.49 -18.80 32.53
N LYS A 40 100.48 -19.95 33.23
CA LYS A 40 99.31 -20.84 33.30
C LYS A 40 98.10 -20.17 33.94
N LEU A 41 98.28 -19.35 34.98
CA LEU A 41 97.20 -18.61 35.63
C LEU A 41 96.62 -17.54 34.70
N VAL A 42 97.48 -16.81 33.98
CA VAL A 42 97.05 -15.83 32.97
C VAL A 42 96.32 -16.52 31.83
N GLU A 43 96.83 -17.65 31.33
CA GLU A 43 96.19 -18.45 30.28
C GLU A 43 94.82 -18.98 30.74
N PHE A 44 94.72 -19.53 31.95
CA PHE A 44 93.47 -19.99 32.54
C PHE A 44 92.44 -18.85 32.69
N ASN A 45 92.85 -17.71 33.25
CA ASN A 45 91.97 -16.55 33.39
C ASN A 45 91.54 -16.01 32.02
N THR A 46 92.45 -15.96 31.04
CA THR A 46 92.14 -15.50 29.67
C THR A 46 91.16 -16.45 28.99
N ALA A 47 91.35 -17.76 29.13
CA ALA A 47 90.43 -18.78 28.62
C ALA A 47 89.06 -18.67 29.30
N GLN A 48 89.01 -18.49 30.62
CA GLN A 48 87.77 -18.35 31.39
C GLN A 48 87.02 -17.06 31.04
N LEU A 49 87.71 -15.93 30.91
CA LEU A 49 87.12 -14.67 30.46
C LEU A 49 86.56 -14.77 29.04
N ASN A 50 87.26 -15.46 28.14
CA ASN A 50 86.78 -15.71 26.79
C ASN A 50 85.55 -16.63 26.78
N GLN A 51 85.48 -17.61 27.68
CA GLN A 51 84.32 -18.48 27.83
C GLN A 51 83.11 -17.70 28.36
N VAL A 52 83.26 -16.94 29.46
CA VAL A 52 82.19 -16.11 30.03
C VAL A 52 81.68 -15.07 29.02
N LYS A 53 82.57 -14.48 28.20
CA LYS A 53 82.16 -13.57 27.11
C LYS A 53 81.33 -14.29 26.05
N LYS A 54 81.72 -15.50 25.64
CA LYS A 54 80.95 -16.30 24.67
C LYS A 54 79.59 -16.70 25.23
N ASP A 55 79.54 -17.14 26.48
CA ASP A 55 78.30 -17.55 27.14
C ASP A 55 77.35 -16.36 27.29
N ALA A 56 77.85 -15.20 27.72
CA ALA A 56 77.07 -13.96 27.82
C ALA A 56 76.55 -13.49 26.45
N SER A 57 77.35 -13.61 25.38
CA SER A 57 76.91 -13.28 24.01
C SER A 57 75.82 -14.24 23.55
N SER A 58 75.99 -15.55 23.78
CA SER A 58 75.00 -16.56 23.41
C SER A 58 73.69 -16.42 24.16
N GLU A 59 73.74 -16.03 25.44
CA GLU A 59 72.56 -15.76 26.26
C GLU A 59 71.83 -14.50 25.77
N TYR A 60 72.58 -13.43 25.44
CA TYR A 60 72.02 -12.23 24.82
C TYR A 60 71.35 -12.53 23.47
N ASP A 61 72.01 -13.28 22.59
CA ASP A 61 71.46 -13.66 21.28
C ASP A 61 70.20 -14.52 21.43
N SER A 62 70.19 -15.44 22.40
CA SER A 62 69.03 -16.28 22.70
C SER A 62 67.85 -15.44 23.22
N ALA A 63 68.11 -14.52 24.15
CA ALA A 63 67.10 -13.59 24.67
C ALA A 63 66.58 -12.66 23.57
N PHE A 64 67.45 -12.13 22.72
CA PHE A 64 67.09 -11.30 21.58
C PHE A 64 66.19 -12.05 20.58
N ASN A 65 66.57 -13.28 20.21
CA ASN A 65 65.77 -14.12 19.32
C ASN A 65 64.39 -14.48 19.91
N LEU A 66 64.32 -14.73 21.22
CA LEU A 66 63.04 -14.94 21.91
C LEU A 66 62.14 -13.71 21.82
N VAL A 67 62.68 -12.51 22.12
CA VAL A 67 61.92 -11.25 22.04
C VAL A 67 61.43 -10.99 20.61
N VAL A 68 62.30 -11.15 19.61
CA VAL A 68 61.94 -11.02 18.19
C VAL A 68 60.87 -12.04 17.81
N GLY A 69 61.00 -13.29 18.24
CA GLY A 69 60.01 -14.34 18.00
C GLY A 69 58.64 -14.00 18.59
N LEU A 70 58.58 -13.49 19.82
CA LEU A 70 57.35 -13.04 20.47
C LEU A 70 56.71 -11.85 19.75
N LEU A 71 57.50 -10.89 19.27
CA LEU A 71 57.01 -9.73 18.51
C LEU A 71 56.39 -10.16 17.17
N ILE A 72 57.04 -11.10 16.46
CA ILE A 72 56.51 -11.66 15.21
C ILE A 72 55.20 -12.41 15.49
N ALA A 73 55.18 -13.28 16.52
CA ALA A 73 53.98 -14.02 16.89
C ALA A 73 52.82 -13.10 17.28
N ALA A 74 53.08 -12.05 18.07
CA ALA A 74 52.09 -11.05 18.44
C ALA A 74 51.53 -10.32 17.21
N THR A 75 52.40 -9.92 16.28
CA THR A 75 52.00 -9.24 15.05
C THR A 75 51.14 -10.14 14.15
N LEU A 76 51.52 -11.41 14.00
CA LEU A 76 50.73 -12.39 13.26
C LEU A 76 49.35 -12.61 13.89
N LEU A 77 49.28 -12.72 15.22
CA LEU A 77 48.01 -12.83 15.93
C LEU A 77 47.12 -11.59 15.72
N THR A 78 47.69 -10.38 15.77
CA THR A 78 46.95 -9.15 15.49
C THR A 78 46.39 -9.14 14.08
N ILE A 79 47.16 -9.56 13.07
CA ILE A 79 46.70 -9.64 11.68
C ILE A 79 45.56 -10.65 11.54
N VAL A 80 45.68 -11.83 12.16
CA VAL A 80 44.64 -12.87 12.13
C VAL A 80 43.34 -12.37 12.77
N PHE A 81 43.41 -11.74 13.95
CA PHE A 81 42.23 -11.17 14.60
C PHE A 81 41.61 -10.03 13.79
N ALA A 82 42.43 -9.13 13.23
CA ALA A 82 41.93 -8.06 12.37
C ALA A 82 41.18 -8.63 11.15
N TRP A 83 41.74 -9.64 10.48
CA TRP A 83 41.09 -10.31 9.36
C TRP A 83 39.78 -11.00 9.76
N MET A 84 39.75 -11.66 10.92
CA MET A 84 38.55 -12.30 11.45
C MET A 84 37.45 -11.28 11.78
N LEU A 85 37.79 -10.15 12.40
CA LEU A 85 36.83 -9.08 12.72
C LEU A 85 36.28 -8.39 11.47
N ILE A 86 37.13 -8.12 10.48
CA ILE A 86 36.68 -7.55 9.19
C ILE A 86 35.65 -8.48 8.54
N LYS A 87 35.94 -9.78 8.52
CA LYS A 87 35.06 -10.78 7.92
C LYS A 87 33.76 -11.00 8.72
N SER A 88 33.83 -10.96 10.05
CA SER A 88 32.68 -11.23 10.93
C SER A 88 31.79 -10.01 11.16
N ILE A 89 32.32 -8.79 11.07
CA ILE A 89 31.59 -7.56 11.45
C ILE A 89 31.51 -6.59 10.27
N THR A 90 32.67 -6.18 9.73
CA THR A 90 32.71 -5.11 8.72
C THR A 90 32.01 -5.52 7.42
N THR A 91 32.23 -6.74 6.94
CA THR A 91 31.59 -7.24 5.71
C THR A 91 30.07 -7.38 5.83
N PRO A 92 29.50 -8.01 6.88
CA PRO A 92 28.04 -8.06 7.06
C PRO A 92 27.39 -6.68 7.23
N ILE A 93 28.01 -5.76 7.98
CA ILE A 93 27.48 -4.39 8.15
C ILE A 93 27.47 -3.63 6.82
N ALA A 94 28.53 -3.73 6.02
CA ALA A 94 28.56 -3.12 4.69
C ALA A 94 27.46 -3.70 3.77
N THR A 95 27.20 -5.01 3.89
CA THR A 95 26.12 -5.68 3.16
C THR A 95 24.74 -5.18 3.62
N ALA A 96 24.54 -5.00 4.93
CA ALA A 96 23.31 -4.45 5.48
C ALA A 96 23.07 -3.00 5.04
N LEU A 97 24.13 -2.18 5.01
CA LEU A 97 24.07 -0.81 4.50
C LEU A 97 23.66 -0.79 3.02
N HIS A 98 24.30 -1.60 2.18
CA HIS A 98 23.94 -1.67 0.76
C HIS A 98 22.51 -2.18 0.54
N ALA A 99 22.04 -3.13 1.36
CA ALA A 99 20.66 -3.59 1.33
C ALA A 99 19.68 -2.45 1.69
N ALA A 100 19.98 -1.67 2.73
CA ALA A 100 19.17 -0.53 3.13
C ALA A 100 19.13 0.56 2.03
N GLU A 101 20.27 0.87 1.41
CA GLU A 101 20.33 1.80 0.27
C GLU A 101 19.50 1.30 -0.93
N THR A 102 19.57 0.00 -1.23
CA THR A 102 18.81 -0.62 -2.32
C THR A 102 17.30 -0.56 -2.05
N ILE A 103 16.89 -0.83 -0.80
CA ILE A 103 15.49 -0.68 -0.36
C ILE A 103 15.05 0.78 -0.44
N ALA A 104 15.89 1.74 -0.01
CA ALA A 104 15.59 3.17 -0.06
C ALA A 104 15.44 3.69 -1.51
N GLN A 105 16.14 3.09 -2.47
CA GLN A 105 15.98 3.34 -3.91
C GLN A 105 14.72 2.68 -4.50
N GLY A 106 13.94 1.97 -3.69
CA GLY A 106 12.71 1.26 -4.12
C GLY A 106 12.97 -0.08 -4.79
N ASN A 107 14.21 -0.56 -4.84
CA ASN A 107 14.52 -1.86 -5.40
C ASN A 107 14.39 -2.95 -4.32
N LEU A 108 13.28 -3.69 -4.35
CA LEU A 108 13.03 -4.78 -3.40
C LEU A 108 13.34 -6.17 -3.98
N THR A 109 13.91 -6.26 -5.18
CA THR A 109 14.08 -7.54 -5.88
C THR A 109 15.38 -8.26 -5.53
N ARG A 110 16.38 -7.52 -5.03
CA ARG A 110 17.68 -8.09 -4.66
C ARG A 110 17.58 -8.90 -3.36
N PRO A 111 17.96 -10.19 -3.35
CA PRO A 111 17.88 -11.01 -2.15
C PRO A 111 18.94 -10.59 -1.13
N ILE A 112 18.51 -10.42 0.11
CA ILE A 112 19.40 -10.19 1.25
C ILE A 112 19.82 -11.57 1.80
N ARG A 113 21.10 -11.91 1.63
CA ARG A 113 21.70 -13.11 2.22
C ARG A 113 22.04 -12.85 3.68
N ILE A 114 21.74 -13.82 4.52
CA ILE A 114 21.99 -13.75 5.96
C ILE A 114 23.11 -14.73 6.25
N ASP A 115 24.28 -14.20 6.57
CA ASP A 115 25.45 -14.97 6.96
C ASP A 115 25.78 -14.63 8.42
N GLY A 116 25.77 -15.63 9.30
CA GLY A 116 26.05 -15.46 10.73
C GLY A 116 24.81 -15.46 11.64
N THR A 117 25.03 -15.71 12.92
CA THR A 117 24.00 -15.78 13.97
C THR A 117 24.17 -14.70 15.05
N ASP A 118 25.11 -13.78 14.83
CA ASP A 118 25.41 -12.67 15.71
C ASP A 118 24.48 -11.47 15.44
N GLU A 119 24.77 -10.33 16.08
CA GLU A 119 24.03 -9.08 15.90
C GLU A 119 24.00 -8.60 14.45
N ALA A 120 25.07 -8.82 13.69
CA ALA A 120 25.12 -8.42 12.29
C ALA A 120 24.24 -9.32 11.42
N GLY A 121 24.23 -10.63 11.68
CA GLY A 121 23.29 -11.57 11.06
C GLY A 121 21.83 -11.24 11.39
N ARG A 122 21.52 -10.89 12.65
CA ARG A 122 20.18 -10.46 13.08
C ARG A 122 19.74 -9.15 12.40
N LEU A 123 20.66 -8.21 12.19
CA LEU A 123 20.39 -6.98 11.44
C LEU A 123 20.00 -7.30 9.99
N LEU A 124 20.75 -8.17 9.31
CA LEU A 124 20.43 -8.61 7.94
C LEU A 124 19.07 -9.31 7.87
N LEU A 125 18.72 -10.14 8.86
CA LEU A 125 17.40 -10.76 8.97
C LEU A 125 16.27 -9.73 9.12
N ALA A 126 16.47 -8.71 9.96
CA ALA A 126 15.50 -7.63 10.12
C ALA A 126 15.32 -6.83 8.81
N MET A 127 16.42 -6.53 8.09
CA MET A 127 16.38 -5.88 6.78
C MET A 127 15.64 -6.71 5.74
N LYS A 128 15.87 -8.03 5.71
CA LYS A 128 15.13 -8.97 4.85
C LYS A 128 13.63 -8.93 5.16
N THR A 129 13.27 -9.02 6.43
CA THR A 129 11.86 -9.00 6.87
C THR A 129 11.17 -7.70 6.46
N MET A 130 11.87 -6.56 6.61
CA MET A 130 11.39 -5.26 6.15
C MET A 130 11.20 -5.22 4.62
N GLN A 131 12.16 -5.74 3.85
CA GLN A 131 12.04 -5.86 2.39
C GLN A 131 10.81 -6.68 2.01
N ASP A 132 10.60 -7.84 2.62
CA ASP A 132 9.47 -8.73 2.33
C ASP A 132 8.13 -8.02 2.64
N LYS A 133 8.02 -7.34 3.80
CA LYS A 133 6.81 -6.58 4.15
C LYS A 133 6.52 -5.40 3.24
N LEU A 134 7.55 -4.70 2.76
CA LEU A 134 7.39 -3.65 1.76
C LEU A 134 6.89 -4.23 0.43
N ARG A 135 7.38 -5.40 0.00
CA ARG A 135 6.91 -6.09 -1.22
C ARG A 135 5.44 -6.48 -1.11
N ASP A 136 5.05 -7.12 0.00
CA ASP A 136 3.66 -7.50 0.26
C ASP A 136 2.72 -6.28 0.21
N THR A 137 3.15 -5.17 0.84
CA THR A 137 2.37 -3.93 0.87
C THR A 137 2.21 -3.33 -0.53
N LEU A 138 3.30 -3.27 -1.31
CA LEU A 138 3.24 -2.76 -2.69
C LEU A 138 2.41 -3.65 -3.61
N GLN A 139 2.46 -4.97 -3.42
CA GLN A 139 1.62 -5.91 -4.16
C GLN A 139 0.14 -5.70 -3.82
N GLY A 140 -0.19 -5.50 -2.54
CA GLY A 140 -1.53 -5.13 -2.10
C GLY A 140 -2.01 -3.81 -2.72
N ILE A 141 -1.18 -2.77 -2.71
CA ILE A 141 -1.49 -1.47 -3.34
C ILE A 141 -1.72 -1.63 -4.85
N SER A 142 -0.88 -2.39 -5.55
CA SER A 142 -1.04 -2.64 -6.99
C SER A 142 -2.32 -3.40 -7.30
N GLY A 143 -2.69 -4.39 -6.47
CA GLY A 143 -3.96 -5.09 -6.57
C GLY A 143 -5.16 -4.16 -6.39
N SER A 144 -5.16 -3.35 -5.34
CA SER A 144 -6.21 -2.36 -5.08
C SER A 144 -6.32 -1.31 -6.19
N ALA A 145 -5.20 -0.85 -6.74
CA ALA A 145 -5.18 0.09 -7.86
C ALA A 145 -5.81 -0.52 -9.13
N THR A 146 -5.55 -1.80 -9.38
CA THR A 146 -6.14 -2.53 -10.51
C THR A 146 -7.65 -2.66 -10.33
N GLN A 147 -8.11 -3.03 -9.12
CA GLN A 147 -9.54 -3.12 -8.80
C GLN A 147 -10.24 -1.76 -8.94
N LEU A 148 -9.60 -0.68 -8.46
CA LEU A 148 -10.12 0.67 -8.59
C LEU A 148 -10.24 1.10 -10.06
N ALA A 149 -9.25 0.77 -10.89
CA ALA A 149 -9.30 1.05 -12.33
C ALA A 149 -10.47 0.32 -13.00
N SER A 150 -10.66 -0.98 -12.71
CA SER A 150 -11.81 -1.74 -13.23
C SER A 150 -13.15 -1.18 -12.75
N ALA A 151 -13.27 -0.80 -11.48
CA ALA A 151 -14.49 -0.19 -10.95
C ALA A 151 -14.78 1.17 -11.60
N ALA A 152 -13.74 1.96 -11.92
CA ALA A 152 -13.91 3.22 -12.63
C ALA A 152 -14.38 3.01 -14.08
N GLU A 153 -13.89 1.98 -14.77
CA GLU A 153 -14.37 1.60 -16.11
C GLU A 153 -15.85 1.16 -16.07
N GLU A 154 -16.24 0.36 -15.08
CA GLU A 154 -17.63 -0.07 -14.87
C GLU A 154 -18.54 1.13 -14.58
N LEU A 155 -18.14 2.04 -13.68
CA LEU A 155 -18.88 3.27 -13.40
C LEU A 155 -19.04 4.15 -14.63
N ASN A 156 -18.01 4.26 -15.47
CA ASN A 156 -18.09 5.01 -16.70
C ASN A 156 -19.12 4.40 -17.67
N ALA A 157 -19.13 3.07 -17.79
CA ALA A 157 -20.12 2.37 -18.61
C ALA A 157 -21.55 2.58 -18.10
N VAL A 158 -21.78 2.44 -16.79
CA VAL A 158 -23.09 2.69 -16.15
C VAL A 158 -23.53 4.15 -16.32
N THR A 159 -22.58 5.09 -16.25
CA THR A 159 -22.86 6.51 -16.45
C THR A 159 -23.27 6.81 -17.90
N ASP A 160 -22.60 6.22 -18.90
CA ASP A 160 -22.97 6.36 -20.31
C ASP A 160 -24.36 5.76 -20.59
N GLU A 161 -24.65 4.59 -20.03
CA GLU A 161 -25.98 3.97 -20.12
C GLU A 161 -27.05 4.86 -19.47
N SER A 162 -26.78 5.39 -18.28
CA SER A 162 -27.70 6.29 -17.58
C SER A 162 -27.95 7.58 -18.38
N ALA A 163 -26.92 8.14 -19.01
CA ALA A 163 -27.05 9.31 -19.86
C ALA A 163 -27.96 9.03 -21.08
N ARG A 164 -27.81 7.87 -21.71
CA ARG A 164 -28.71 7.44 -22.80
C ARG A 164 -30.14 7.22 -22.30
N GLY A 165 -30.31 6.62 -21.13
CA GLY A 165 -31.61 6.44 -20.48
C GLY A 165 -32.32 7.77 -20.20
N LEU A 166 -31.58 8.79 -19.75
CA LEU A 166 -32.11 10.14 -19.53
C LEU A 166 -32.59 10.79 -20.83
N VAL A 167 -31.87 10.61 -21.95
CA VAL A 167 -32.33 11.11 -23.26
C VAL A 167 -33.63 10.43 -23.68
N GLN A 168 -33.73 9.12 -23.51
CA GLN A 168 -34.98 8.40 -23.81
C GLN A 168 -36.14 8.88 -22.92
N GLN A 169 -35.91 8.99 -21.61
CA GLN A 169 -36.90 9.48 -20.67
C GLN A 169 -37.36 10.90 -21.00
N ASN A 170 -36.45 11.76 -21.47
CA ASN A 170 -36.79 13.11 -21.92
C ASN A 170 -37.75 13.09 -23.12
N ASN A 171 -37.49 12.24 -24.11
CA ASN A 171 -38.36 12.07 -25.26
C ASN A 171 -39.75 11.54 -24.87
N GLU A 172 -39.81 10.58 -23.93
CA GLU A 172 -41.08 10.05 -23.40
C GLU A 172 -41.88 11.14 -22.65
N ILE A 173 -41.20 12.00 -21.90
CA ILE A 173 -41.83 13.15 -21.23
C ILE A 173 -42.36 14.16 -22.26
N GLU A 174 -41.62 14.43 -23.33
CA GLU A 174 -42.07 15.34 -24.39
C GLU A 174 -43.33 14.79 -25.08
N GLN A 175 -43.37 13.49 -25.38
CA GLN A 175 -44.57 12.83 -25.92
C GLN A 175 -45.74 12.87 -24.95
N ALA A 176 -45.50 12.63 -23.66
CA ALA A 176 -46.54 12.73 -22.64
C ALA A 176 -47.09 14.15 -22.54
N ALA A 177 -46.24 15.17 -22.62
CA ALA A 177 -46.67 16.57 -22.65
C ALA A 177 -47.52 16.88 -23.88
N THR A 178 -47.15 16.39 -25.06
CA THR A 178 -47.98 16.49 -26.27
C THR A 178 -49.34 15.82 -26.07
N ALA A 179 -49.37 14.59 -25.54
CA ALA A 179 -50.62 13.88 -25.27
C ALA A 179 -51.51 14.62 -24.27
N VAL A 180 -50.92 15.22 -23.22
CA VAL A 180 -51.67 16.07 -22.27
C VAL A 180 -52.26 17.30 -22.96
N ASN A 181 -51.53 17.92 -23.89
CA ASN A 181 -52.05 19.05 -24.66
C ASN A 181 -53.20 18.65 -25.60
N GLU A 182 -53.09 17.51 -26.27
CA GLU A 182 -54.18 16.94 -27.08
C GLU A 182 -55.40 16.57 -26.24
N MET A 183 -55.19 15.91 -25.09
CA MET A 183 -56.27 15.58 -24.15
C MET A 183 -56.96 16.84 -23.63
N THR A 184 -56.22 17.90 -23.33
CA THR A 184 -56.79 19.19 -22.89
C THR A 184 -57.68 19.77 -23.99
N SER A 185 -57.22 19.75 -25.23
CA SER A 185 -57.99 20.22 -26.40
C SER A 185 -59.27 19.40 -26.60
N ALA A 186 -59.19 18.07 -26.47
CA ALA A 186 -60.33 17.18 -26.56
C ALA A 186 -61.35 17.43 -25.44
N VAL A 187 -60.89 17.66 -24.20
CA VAL A 187 -61.76 18.01 -23.07
C VAL A 187 -62.47 19.34 -23.31
N GLU A 188 -61.79 20.35 -23.83
CA GLU A 188 -62.42 21.61 -24.20
C GLU A 188 -63.46 21.44 -25.32
N GLU A 189 -63.18 20.60 -26.31
CA GLU A 189 -64.13 20.29 -27.39
C GLU A 189 -65.38 19.59 -26.84
N VAL A 190 -65.21 18.60 -25.96
CA VAL A 190 -66.32 17.91 -25.28
C VAL A 190 -67.13 18.91 -24.45
N ALA A 191 -66.48 19.82 -23.73
CA ALA A 191 -67.17 20.86 -22.96
C ALA A 191 -67.99 21.80 -23.87
N ARG A 192 -67.42 22.26 -24.99
CA ARG A 192 -68.13 23.09 -25.99
C ARG A 192 -69.34 22.34 -26.58
N ASN A 193 -69.16 21.07 -26.94
CA ASN A 193 -70.23 20.23 -27.47
C ASN A 193 -71.35 20.01 -26.45
N ALA A 194 -71.01 19.82 -25.17
CA ALA A 194 -72.00 19.69 -24.09
C ALA A 194 -72.82 20.98 -23.90
N VAL A 195 -72.18 22.15 -23.94
CA VAL A 195 -72.87 23.46 -23.88
C VAL A 195 -73.79 23.65 -25.08
N SER A 196 -73.30 23.38 -26.29
CA SER A 196 -74.08 23.48 -27.53
C SER A 196 -75.30 22.54 -27.51
N THR A 197 -75.10 21.29 -27.10
CA THR A 197 -76.17 20.28 -26.97
C THR A 197 -77.22 20.70 -25.94
N SER A 198 -76.79 21.24 -24.79
CA SER A 198 -77.69 21.77 -23.77
C SER A 198 -78.54 22.93 -24.30
N GLN A 199 -77.93 23.84 -25.06
CA GLN A 199 -78.65 24.95 -25.68
C GLN A 199 -79.65 24.48 -26.75
N ALA A 200 -79.25 23.54 -27.61
CA ALA A 200 -80.13 22.94 -28.61
C ALA A 200 -81.32 22.21 -27.95
N SER A 201 -81.07 21.49 -26.86
CA SER A 201 -82.11 20.81 -26.07
C SER A 201 -83.10 21.79 -25.45
N ARG A 202 -82.64 22.94 -24.95
CA ARG A 202 -83.51 24.02 -24.45
C ARG A 202 -84.38 24.60 -25.57
N ASN A 203 -83.79 24.88 -26.73
CA ASN A 203 -84.55 25.38 -27.88
C ASN A 203 -85.62 24.38 -28.32
N ALA A 204 -85.29 23.09 -28.39
CA ALA A 204 -86.23 22.03 -28.72
C ALA A 204 -87.37 21.92 -27.70
N ALA A 205 -87.08 22.07 -26.40
CA ALA A 205 -88.08 22.10 -25.35
C ALA A 205 -89.04 23.30 -25.49
N THR A 206 -88.52 24.49 -25.84
CA THR A 206 -89.35 25.67 -26.13
C THR A 206 -90.26 25.41 -27.32
N SER A 207 -89.72 24.94 -28.46
CA SER A 207 -90.53 24.65 -29.65
C SER A 207 -91.59 23.56 -29.42
N ALA A 208 -91.26 22.55 -28.60
CA ALA A 208 -92.24 21.54 -28.18
C ALA A 208 -93.34 22.14 -27.30
N GLY A 209 -93.00 23.12 -26.44
CA GLY A 209 -93.96 23.91 -25.66
C GLY A 209 -94.91 24.70 -26.57
N ASP A 210 -94.37 25.49 -27.50
CA ASP A 210 -95.15 26.26 -28.47
C ASP A 210 -96.07 25.36 -29.32
N GLY A 211 -95.55 24.21 -29.76
CA GLY A 211 -96.32 23.22 -30.51
C GLY A 211 -97.45 22.61 -29.70
N ARG A 212 -97.23 22.34 -28.40
CA ARG A 212 -98.28 21.86 -27.49
C ARG A 212 -99.38 22.90 -27.33
N ASP A 213 -99.02 24.17 -27.18
CA ASP A 213 -99.98 25.26 -27.00
C ASP A 213 -100.83 25.46 -28.27
N LEU A 214 -100.24 25.33 -29.47
CA LEU A 214 -100.96 25.32 -30.75
C LEU A 214 -101.94 24.15 -30.88
N VAL A 215 -101.54 22.95 -30.44
CA VAL A 215 -102.43 21.77 -30.41
C VAL A 215 -103.59 22.01 -29.46
N GLN A 216 -103.36 22.61 -28.29
CA GLN A 216 -104.40 22.94 -27.33
C GLN A 216 -105.41 23.96 -27.90
N GLU A 217 -104.94 24.98 -28.62
CA GLU A 217 -105.79 25.93 -29.34
C GLU A 217 -106.63 25.22 -30.40
N THR A 218 -106.01 24.31 -31.16
CA THR A 218 -106.68 23.52 -32.20
C THR A 218 -107.79 22.63 -31.61
N VAL A 219 -107.53 21.95 -30.49
CA VAL A 219 -108.54 21.16 -29.77
C VAL A 219 -109.71 22.05 -29.32
N SER A 220 -109.41 23.22 -28.76
CA SER A 220 -110.43 24.18 -28.32
C SER A 220 -111.27 24.72 -29.49
N ALA A 221 -110.67 24.90 -30.67
CA ALA A 221 -111.38 25.25 -31.90
C ALA A 221 -112.28 24.11 -32.39
N ILE A 222 -111.81 22.86 -32.32
CA ILE A 222 -112.60 21.66 -32.67
C ILE A 222 -113.79 21.50 -31.72
N GLU A 223 -113.62 21.72 -30.41
CA GLU A 223 -114.71 21.67 -29.43
C GLU A 223 -115.78 22.73 -29.71
N ARG A 224 -115.37 23.98 -29.99
CA ARG A 224 -116.29 25.05 -30.41
C ARG A 224 -117.04 24.68 -31.68
N MET A 225 -116.33 24.22 -32.72
CA MET A 225 -116.92 23.78 -33.98
C MET A 225 -117.91 22.63 -33.78
N SER A 226 -117.58 21.65 -32.93
CA SER A 226 -118.50 20.56 -32.58
C SER A 226 -119.77 21.07 -31.88
N GLY A 227 -119.63 22.09 -31.03
CA GLY A 227 -120.75 22.79 -30.40
C GLY A 227 -121.64 23.50 -31.43
N ASP A 228 -121.05 24.27 -32.34
CA ASP A 228 -121.76 24.98 -33.41
C ASP A 228 -122.50 24.01 -34.34
N VAL A 229 -121.88 22.87 -34.70
CA VAL A 229 -122.50 21.80 -35.49
C VAL A 229 -123.71 21.21 -34.75
N LYS A 230 -123.59 20.96 -33.45
CA LYS A 230 -124.71 20.47 -32.63
C LYS A 230 -125.85 21.49 -32.54
N GLY A 231 -125.54 22.76 -32.33
CA GLY A 231 -126.54 23.83 -32.32
C GLY A 231 -127.24 24.00 -33.67
N THR A 232 -126.50 23.86 -34.77
CA THR A 232 -127.06 23.86 -36.13
C THR A 232 -128.00 22.67 -36.34
N ALA A 233 -127.63 21.47 -35.86
CA ALA A 233 -128.50 20.30 -35.92
C ALA A 233 -129.81 20.50 -35.12
N GLU A 234 -129.75 21.10 -33.92
CA GLU A 234 -130.94 21.46 -33.14
C GLU A 234 -131.84 22.47 -33.88
N LEU A 235 -131.26 23.50 -34.51
CA LEU A 235 -132.00 24.45 -35.35
C LEU A 235 -132.69 23.76 -36.53
N ILE A 236 -132.03 22.80 -37.19
CA ILE A 236 -132.64 22.01 -38.28
C ILE A 236 -133.81 21.16 -37.76
N ILE A 237 -133.68 20.56 -36.57
CA ILE A 237 -134.77 19.79 -35.94
C ILE A 237 -135.95 20.70 -35.61
N ASN A 238 -135.69 21.87 -35.01
CA ASN A 238 -136.73 22.85 -34.70
C ASN A 238 -137.43 23.34 -35.97
N LEU A 239 -136.68 23.70 -37.01
CA LEU A 239 -137.22 24.11 -38.30
C LEU A 239 -138.06 23.01 -38.96
N ALA A 240 -137.62 21.74 -38.86
CA ALA A 240 -138.38 20.60 -39.36
C ALA A 240 -139.68 20.39 -38.57
N SER A 241 -139.68 20.65 -37.26
CA SER A 241 -140.89 20.63 -36.44
C SER A 241 -141.85 21.75 -36.83
N GLU A 242 -141.35 22.98 -36.96
CA GLU A 242 -142.15 24.15 -37.34
C GLU A 242 -142.73 24.01 -38.76
N SER A 243 -141.94 23.47 -39.70
CA SER A 243 -142.42 23.11 -41.04
C SER A 243 -143.53 22.05 -41.01
N ARG A 244 -143.46 21.10 -40.07
CA ARG A 244 -144.50 20.07 -39.88
C ARG A 244 -145.77 20.67 -39.27
N ASP A 245 -145.64 21.61 -38.34
CA ASP A 245 -146.79 22.31 -37.77
C ASP A 245 -147.46 23.24 -38.80
N ILE A 246 -146.70 23.91 -39.68
CA ILE A 246 -147.25 24.60 -40.86
C ILE A 246 -147.96 23.62 -41.79
N GLY A 247 -147.39 22.42 -42.01
CA GLY A 247 -148.04 21.35 -42.77
C GLY A 247 -149.40 20.95 -42.18
N LYS A 248 -149.51 20.82 -40.85
CA LYS A 248 -150.80 20.56 -40.18
C LYS A 248 -151.81 21.70 -40.38
N VAL A 249 -151.35 22.96 -40.37
CA VAL A 249 -152.23 24.11 -40.66
C VAL A 249 -152.73 24.07 -42.10
N LEU A 250 -151.88 23.72 -43.06
CA LEU A 250 -152.28 23.55 -44.47
C LEU A 250 -153.30 22.41 -44.66
N ASP A 251 -153.21 21.32 -43.90
CA ASP A 251 -154.20 20.23 -43.94
C ASP A 251 -155.58 20.64 -43.38
N VAL A 252 -155.66 21.63 -42.50
CA VAL A 252 -156.92 22.18 -41.95
C VAL A 252 -157.58 23.21 -42.90
N ILE A 253 -156.84 23.71 -43.90
CA ILE A 253 -157.35 24.67 -44.90
C ILE A 253 -157.90 23.93 -46.15
N ARG A 254 -157.88 22.60 -46.16
CA ARG A 254 -158.50 21.77 -47.20
C ARG A 254 -159.92 21.37 -46.88
#